data_AF-A0A937E4J9-F1
#
_entry.id   AF-A0A937E4J9-F1
#
_cell.length_a   1.000
_cell.length_b   1.000
_cell.length_c   1.000
_cell.angle_alpha   90.00
_cell.angle_beta   90.00
_cell.angle_gamma   90.00
#
_symmetry.space_group_name_H-M   'P 1'
#
loop_
_entity.id
_entity.type
_entity.pdbx_description
1 polymer ?
#
loop_
_entity_poly.entity_id
_entity_poly.type
_entity_poly.pdbx_seq_one_letter_code
_entity_poly.pdbx_strand_id
1 'polypeptide(L)'
;MTTAALPDAPADDLWTVAREAFQAGATAQRVCRELDISPTTFWKRAAREGWLRRDQPPPRAPLDPGRAVDDLATALDKVWRRICMALDAGDALAAVRWTRIHSQLKAEALAEGRAEAADRRHAGHTLSLNALRTARETPRTPVIPEAKVEKGESVFPDSLSPDHDTLGRPPSRGADP
;
A
#
# COMPACT_ATOMS: atom_id res chain seq x y z
N MET A 1 -58.55 -9.66 39.01
CA MET A 1 -57.16 -10.06 38.68
C MET A 1 -57.05 -10.03 37.17
N THR A 2 -56.46 -8.97 36.63
CA THR A 2 -56.44 -8.68 35.19
C THR A 2 -55.17 -9.25 34.58
N THR A 3 -55.32 -10.27 33.73
CA THR A 3 -54.26 -10.75 32.83
C THR A 3 -53.98 -9.63 31.81
N ALA A 4 -52.76 -9.10 31.82
CA ALA A 4 -52.26 -8.23 30.77
C ALA A 4 -52.01 -9.08 29.52
N ALA A 5 -52.85 -8.90 28.51
CA ALA A 5 -52.62 -9.42 27.16
C ALA A 5 -51.41 -8.68 26.57
N LEU A 6 -50.37 -9.43 26.16
CA LEU A 6 -49.28 -8.94 25.33
C LEU A 6 -49.85 -8.35 24.02
N PRO A 7 -49.28 -7.28 23.46
CA PRO A 7 -49.71 -6.75 22.17
C PRO A 7 -49.47 -7.82 21.09
N ASP A 8 -50.55 -8.19 20.42
CA ASP A 8 -50.58 -9.04 19.23
C ASP A 8 -49.98 -8.22 18.07
N ALA A 9 -48.64 -8.11 18.04
CA ALA A 9 -47.96 -7.58 16.87
C ALA A 9 -48.40 -8.44 15.67
N PRO A 10 -48.75 -7.83 14.53
CA PRO A 10 -49.24 -8.61 13.40
C PRO A 10 -48.19 -9.66 13.04
N ALA A 11 -48.61 -10.92 12.94
CA ALA A 11 -47.69 -12.04 12.73
C ALA A 11 -46.71 -11.83 11.57
N ASP A 12 -47.06 -10.99 10.59
CA ASP A 12 -46.20 -10.60 9.47
C ASP A 12 -44.98 -9.77 9.89
N ASP A 13 -45.04 -8.99 10.96
CA ASP A 13 -43.88 -8.27 11.51
C ASP A 13 -42.87 -9.27 12.09
N LEU A 14 -43.34 -10.29 12.83
CA LEU A 14 -42.49 -11.32 13.41
C LEU A 14 -41.72 -12.10 12.34
N TRP A 15 -42.38 -12.47 11.23
CA TRP A 15 -41.72 -13.21 10.15
C TRP A 15 -40.81 -12.32 9.30
N THR A 16 -41.13 -11.04 9.17
CA THR A 16 -40.25 -10.05 8.52
C THR A 16 -38.95 -9.90 9.32
N VAL A 17 -39.04 -9.73 10.63
CA VAL A 17 -37.89 -9.65 11.54
C VAL A 17 -37.08 -10.96 11.50
N ALA A 18 -37.74 -12.12 11.52
CA ALA A 18 -37.08 -13.41 11.42
C ALA A 18 -36.29 -13.57 10.11
N ARG A 19 -36.88 -13.14 8.98
CA ARG A 19 -36.25 -13.17 7.66
C ARG A 19 -35.04 -12.27 7.62
N GLU A 20 -35.18 -11.02 8.06
CA GLU A 20 -34.11 -10.03 8.05
C GLU A 20 -32.93 -10.49 8.92
N ALA A 21 -33.20 -10.95 10.15
CA ALA A 21 -32.15 -11.46 11.03
C ALA A 21 -31.41 -12.66 10.42
N PHE A 22 -32.16 -13.60 9.83
CA PHE A 22 -31.57 -14.79 9.19
C PHE A 22 -30.74 -14.43 7.94
N GLN A 23 -31.26 -13.54 7.08
CA GLN A 23 -30.56 -13.08 5.87
C GLN A 23 -29.35 -12.19 6.21
N ALA A 24 -29.39 -11.44 7.32
CA ALA A 24 -28.26 -10.70 7.86
C ALA A 24 -27.15 -11.61 8.43
N GLY A 25 -27.40 -12.92 8.54
CA GLY A 25 -26.40 -13.92 8.92
C GLY A 25 -26.58 -14.53 10.31
N ALA A 26 -27.64 -14.20 11.05
CA ALA A 26 -27.96 -14.90 12.29
C ALA A 26 -28.26 -16.39 12.01
N THR A 27 -27.93 -17.26 12.97
CA THR A 27 -28.27 -18.68 12.85
C THR A 27 -29.76 -18.91 13.09
N ALA A 28 -30.38 -19.87 12.40
CA ALA A 28 -31.79 -20.20 12.57
C ALA A 28 -32.15 -20.51 14.04
N GLN A 29 -31.25 -21.19 14.76
CA GLN A 29 -31.42 -21.51 16.18
C GLN A 29 -31.45 -20.26 17.06
N ARG A 30 -30.66 -19.23 16.75
CA ARG A 30 -30.67 -17.95 17.45
C ARG A 30 -31.98 -17.20 17.19
N VAL A 31 -32.40 -17.11 15.93
CA VAL A 31 -33.65 -16.45 15.53
C VAL A 31 -34.86 -17.11 16.19
N CYS A 32 -34.92 -18.45 16.16
CA CYS A 32 -36.01 -19.22 16.80
C CYS A 32 -36.08 -18.97 18.31
N ARG A 33 -34.93 -18.88 18.99
CA ARG A 33 -34.88 -18.61 20.44
C ARG A 33 -35.28 -17.18 20.78
N GLU A 34 -34.86 -16.20 19.99
CA GLU A 34 -35.12 -14.77 20.25
C GLU A 34 -36.57 -14.39 19.96
N LEU A 35 -37.22 -15.07 19.01
CA LEU A 35 -38.61 -14.79 18.60
C LEU A 35 -39.62 -15.82 19.12
N ASP A 36 -39.17 -16.76 19.97
CA ASP A 36 -39.97 -17.88 20.51
C ASP A 36 -40.73 -18.70 19.44
N ILE A 37 -40.06 -18.98 18.33
CA ILE A 37 -40.61 -19.72 17.19
C ILE A 37 -40.06 -21.14 17.19
N SER A 38 -40.91 -22.14 16.93
CA SER A 38 -40.45 -23.52 16.70
C SER A 38 -39.55 -23.62 15.45
N PRO A 39 -38.38 -24.30 15.54
CA PRO A 39 -37.50 -24.52 14.39
C PRO A 39 -38.21 -25.18 13.21
N THR A 40 -39.15 -26.10 13.45
CA THR A 40 -39.90 -26.77 12.39
C THR A 40 -40.77 -25.80 11.61
N THR A 41 -41.42 -24.86 12.30
CA THR A 41 -42.25 -23.81 11.67
C THR A 41 -41.39 -22.84 10.89
N PHE A 42 -40.24 -22.46 11.45
CA PHE A 42 -39.25 -21.62 10.78
C PHE A 42 -38.78 -22.24 9.47
N TRP A 43 -38.33 -23.51 9.48
CA TRP A 43 -37.82 -24.16 8.27
C TRP A 43 -38.89 -24.36 7.20
N LYS A 44 -40.13 -24.72 7.58
CA LYS A 44 -41.24 -24.83 6.64
C LYS A 44 -41.53 -23.50 5.93
N ARG A 45 -41.53 -22.40 6.69
CA ARG A 45 -41.80 -21.07 6.13
C ARG A 45 -40.62 -20.57 5.30
N ALA A 46 -39.39 -20.73 5.78
CA ALA A 46 -38.17 -20.39 5.05
C ALA A 46 -38.08 -21.10 3.70
N ALA A 47 -38.46 -22.38 3.63
CA ALA A 47 -38.50 -23.13 2.38
C ALA A 47 -39.62 -22.64 1.43
N ARG A 48 -40.80 -22.33 1.98
CA ARG A 48 -41.94 -21.82 1.19
C ARG A 48 -41.67 -20.43 0.59
N GLU A 49 -40.94 -19.60 1.32
CA GLU A 49 -40.68 -18.20 0.95
C GLU A 49 -39.26 -17.98 0.38
N GLY A 50 -38.50 -19.06 0.12
CA GLY A 50 -37.21 -18.98 -0.55
C GLY A 50 -36.10 -18.30 0.24
N TRP A 51 -36.10 -18.42 1.58
CA TRP A 51 -35.08 -17.79 2.42
C TRP A 51 -33.77 -18.57 2.47
N LEU A 52 -33.77 -19.82 2.00
CA LEU A 52 -32.62 -20.70 2.13
C LEU A 52 -31.48 -20.18 1.28
N ARG A 53 -30.24 -20.38 1.74
CA ARG A 53 -29.05 -19.95 1.03
C ARG A 53 -28.93 -20.52 -0.39
N ARG A 54 -29.55 -21.67 -0.66
CA ARG A 54 -29.61 -22.30 -1.98
C ARG A 54 -30.62 -21.62 -2.93
N ASP A 55 -31.61 -20.92 -2.37
CA ASP A 55 -32.66 -20.23 -3.11
C ASP A 55 -32.23 -18.78 -3.42
N GLN A 56 -31.22 -18.27 -2.71
CA GLN A 56 -30.60 -16.98 -3.00
C GLN A 56 -29.86 -17.03 -4.34
N PRO A 57 -29.88 -15.93 -5.12
CA PRO A 57 -29.07 -15.85 -6.32
C PRO A 57 -27.61 -16.19 -5.97
N PRO A 58 -26.88 -16.86 -6.89
CA PRO A 58 -25.50 -17.23 -6.64
C PRO A 58 -24.73 -16.00 -6.15
N PRO A 59 -23.80 -16.18 -5.19
CA PRO A 59 -23.02 -15.07 -4.67
C PRO A 59 -22.44 -14.27 -5.83
N ARG A 60 -22.41 -12.93 -5.65
CA ARG A 60 -21.92 -11.96 -6.63
C ARG A 60 -20.73 -12.53 -7.40
N ALA A 61 -20.76 -12.31 -8.72
CA ALA A 61 -19.82 -12.87 -9.70
C ALA A 61 -18.40 -13.04 -9.15
N PRO A 62 -17.69 -14.13 -9.54
CA PRO A 62 -16.32 -14.39 -9.12
C PRO A 62 -15.50 -13.11 -9.14
N LEU A 63 -14.73 -12.87 -8.08
CA LEU A 63 -13.83 -11.73 -7.99
C LEU A 63 -13.05 -11.64 -9.30
N ASP A 64 -13.30 -10.59 -10.08
CA ASP A 64 -12.63 -10.40 -11.36
C ASP A 64 -11.15 -10.13 -11.09
N PRO A 65 -10.25 -11.07 -11.43
CA PRO A 65 -8.81 -10.89 -11.20
C PRO A 65 -8.22 -9.81 -12.13
N GLY A 66 -8.94 -9.41 -13.19
CA GLY A 66 -8.58 -8.29 -14.06
C GLY A 66 -9.07 -6.93 -13.55
N ARG A 67 -9.88 -6.90 -12.49
CA ARG A 67 -10.28 -5.65 -11.85
C ARG A 67 -9.06 -5.01 -11.20
N ALA A 68 -8.78 -3.77 -11.58
CA ALA A 68 -7.74 -2.98 -10.93
C ALA A 68 -8.00 -2.96 -9.42
N VAL A 69 -7.05 -3.52 -8.67
CA VAL A 69 -6.98 -3.37 -7.22
C VAL A 69 -6.68 -1.89 -6.96
N ASP A 70 -7.25 -1.35 -5.87
CA ASP A 70 -6.89 -0.01 -5.43
C ASP A 70 -5.37 0.10 -5.29
N ASP A 71 -4.81 1.26 -5.62
CA ASP A 71 -3.41 1.52 -5.31
C ASP A 71 -3.16 1.41 -3.79
N LEU A 72 -1.90 1.17 -3.43
CA LEU A 72 -1.53 0.92 -2.04
C LEU A 72 -1.86 2.11 -1.12
N ALA A 73 -1.77 3.34 -1.63
CA ALA A 73 -2.11 4.55 -0.89
C ALA A 73 -3.61 4.59 -0.55
N THR A 74 -4.46 4.31 -1.54
CA THR A 74 -5.92 4.23 -1.38
C THR A 74 -6.31 3.10 -0.44
N ALA A 75 -5.62 1.95 -0.51
CA ALA A 75 -5.83 0.84 0.41
C ALA A 75 -5.49 1.24 1.87
N LEU A 76 -4.35 1.91 2.09
CA LEU A 76 -3.94 2.40 3.40
C LEU A 76 -4.95 3.42 3.96
N ASP A 77 -5.43 4.36 3.15
CA ASP A 77 -6.44 5.34 3.57
C ASP A 77 -7.77 4.69 3.96
N LYS A 78 -8.18 3.64 3.23
CA LYS A 78 -9.38 2.87 3.57
C LYS A 78 -9.22 2.11 4.87
N VAL A 79 -8.05 1.55 5.15
CA VAL A 79 -7.77 0.85 6.42
C VAL A 79 -7.70 1.86 7.56
N TRP A 80 -7.08 3.03 7.37
CA TRP A 80 -7.02 4.08 8.38
C TRP A 80 -8.41 4.55 8.81
N ARG A 81 -9.30 4.82 7.85
CA ARG A 81 -10.71 5.17 8.14
C ARG A 81 -11.43 4.10 8.97
N ARG A 82 -11.18 2.81 8.71
CA ARG A 82 -11.76 1.71 9.50
C ARG A 82 -11.21 1.64 10.93
N ILE A 83 -9.95 2.00 11.14
CA ILE A 83 -9.37 2.12 12.48
C ILE A 83 -10.10 3.23 13.24
N CYS A 84 -10.22 4.42 12.65
CA CYS A 84 -10.94 5.54 13.26
C CYS A 84 -12.38 5.16 13.62
N MET A 85 -13.14 4.58 12.68
CA MET A 85 -14.51 4.14 12.95
C MET A 85 -14.61 3.10 14.08
N ALA A 86 -13.65 2.17 14.17
CA ALA A 86 -13.64 1.18 15.24
C ALA A 86 -13.34 1.81 16.61
N LEU A 87 -12.45 2.81 16.65
CA LEU A 87 -12.14 3.58 17.85
C LEU A 87 -13.35 4.41 18.30
N ASP A 88 -14.01 5.10 17.37
CA ASP A 88 -15.22 5.90 17.65
C ASP A 88 -16.37 5.03 18.17
N ALA A 89 -16.48 3.78 17.69
CA ALA A 89 -17.46 2.80 18.15
C ALA A 89 -17.07 2.11 19.48
N GLY A 90 -15.87 2.35 20.01
CA GLY A 90 -15.36 1.67 21.21
C GLY A 90 -15.01 0.19 21.01
N ASP A 91 -14.93 -0.30 19.77
CA ASP A 91 -14.57 -1.69 19.48
C ASP A 91 -13.05 -1.85 19.39
N ALA A 92 -12.44 -2.06 20.55
CA ALA A 92 -11.00 -2.25 20.69
C ALA A 92 -10.47 -3.44 19.87
N LEU A 93 -11.25 -4.52 19.72
CA LEU A 93 -10.81 -5.70 18.98
C LEU A 93 -10.78 -5.43 17.48
N ALA A 94 -11.79 -4.72 16.96
CA ALA A 94 -11.79 -4.28 15.57
C ALA A 94 -10.63 -3.31 15.29
N ALA A 95 -10.37 -2.35 16.18
CA ALA A 95 -9.26 -1.43 16.04
C ALA A 95 -7.91 -2.18 15.92
N VAL A 96 -7.61 -3.10 16.85
CA VAL A 96 -6.38 -3.91 16.82
C VAL A 96 -6.24 -4.71 15.53
N ARG A 97 -7.33 -5.34 15.08
CA ARG A 97 -7.35 -6.11 13.82
C ARG A 97 -7.00 -5.23 12.62
N TRP A 98 -7.60 -4.05 12.51
CA TRP A 98 -7.33 -3.14 11.41
C TRP A 98 -5.93 -2.51 11.49
N THR A 99 -5.43 -2.22 12.68
CA THR A 99 -4.04 -1.78 12.89
C THR A 99 -3.04 -2.83 12.41
N ARG A 100 -3.31 -4.12 12.64
CA ARG A 100 -2.45 -5.20 12.15
C ARG A 100 -2.42 -5.22 10.62
N ILE A 101 -3.58 -5.14 9.96
CA ILE A 101 -3.67 -5.09 8.49
C ILE A 101 -2.91 -3.87 7.93
N HIS A 102 -3.08 -2.71 8.56
CA HIS A 102 -2.35 -1.48 8.19
C HIS A 102 -0.83 -1.66 8.29
N SER A 103 -0.34 -2.31 9.35
CA SER A 103 1.10 -2.57 9.52
C SER A 103 1.66 -3.53 8.46
N GLN A 104 0.87 -4.52 8.04
CA GLN A 104 1.27 -5.48 7.00
C GLN A 104 1.39 -4.78 5.65
N LEU A 105 0.40 -3.97 5.26
CA LEU A 105 0.45 -3.20 4.01
C LEU A 105 1.65 -2.25 3.97
N LYS A 106 1.98 -1.58 5.08
CA LYS A 106 3.18 -0.74 5.16
C LYS A 106 4.47 -1.55 5.02
N ALA A 107 4.53 -2.74 5.62
CA ALA A 107 5.71 -3.60 5.51
C ALA A 107 5.92 -4.08 4.07
N GLU A 108 4.85 -4.41 3.36
CA GLU A 108 4.88 -4.78 1.94
C GLU A 108 5.37 -3.60 1.08
N ALA A 109 4.84 -2.38 1.30
CA ALA A 109 5.29 -1.17 0.61
C ALA A 109 6.80 -0.96 0.74
N LEU A 110 7.32 -1.11 1.96
CA LEU A 110 8.74 -0.96 2.26
C LEU A 110 9.59 -2.10 1.72
N ALA A 111 9.04 -3.30 1.55
CA ALA A 111 9.74 -4.42 0.95
C ALA A 111 9.88 -4.22 -0.57
N GLU A 112 8.81 -3.80 -1.23
CA GLU A 112 8.77 -3.52 -2.67
C GLU A 112 9.76 -2.40 -3.04
N GLY A 113 9.70 -1.26 -2.34
CA GLY A 113 10.65 -0.17 -2.60
C GLY A 113 12.12 -0.54 -2.34
N ARG A 114 12.40 -1.45 -1.40
CA ARG A 114 13.76 -1.97 -1.15
C ARG A 114 14.23 -2.89 -2.27
N ALA A 115 13.34 -3.71 -2.83
CA ALA A 115 13.63 -4.58 -3.97
C ALA A 115 13.98 -3.73 -5.21
N GLU A 116 13.14 -2.75 -5.55
CA GLU A 116 13.40 -1.83 -6.66
C GLU A 116 14.72 -1.05 -6.50
N ALA A 117 15.05 -0.63 -5.28
CA ALA A 117 16.32 0.04 -5.01
C ALA A 117 17.52 -0.90 -5.12
N ALA A 118 17.35 -2.19 -4.82
CA ALA A 118 18.39 -3.20 -5.01
C ALA A 118 18.61 -3.49 -6.50
N ASP A 119 17.54 -3.61 -7.28
CA ASP A 119 17.59 -3.82 -8.73
C ASP A 119 18.27 -2.66 -9.44
N ARG A 120 17.94 -1.42 -9.07
CA ARG A 120 18.63 -0.22 -9.59
C ARG A 120 20.13 -0.21 -9.28
N ARG A 121 20.52 -0.63 -8.07
CA ARG A 121 21.93 -0.76 -7.68
C ARG A 121 22.64 -1.85 -8.50
N HIS A 122 21.97 -2.98 -8.72
CA HIS A 122 22.51 -4.07 -9.53
C HIS A 122 22.69 -3.65 -10.99
N ALA A 123 21.70 -2.97 -11.58
CA ALA A 123 21.80 -2.41 -12.93
C ALA A 123 22.92 -1.36 -13.07
N GLY A 124 23.10 -0.48 -12.08
CA GLY A 124 24.22 0.46 -12.06
C GLY A 124 25.58 -0.25 -11.99
N HIS A 125 25.67 -1.31 -11.17
CA HIS A 125 26.89 -2.11 -11.06
C HIS A 125 27.24 -2.83 -12.36
N THR A 126 26.26 -3.45 -13.03
CA THR A 126 26.49 -4.13 -14.31
C THR A 126 26.92 -3.17 -15.42
N LEU A 127 26.31 -1.97 -15.49
CA LEU A 127 26.72 -0.92 -16.41
C LEU A 127 28.15 -0.44 -16.15
N SER A 128 28.55 -0.29 -14.87
CA SER A 128 29.91 0.08 -14.50
C SER A 128 30.93 -1.00 -14.89
N LEU A 129 30.63 -2.28 -14.65
CA LEU A 129 31.50 -3.38 -15.07
C LEU A 129 31.64 -3.45 -16.59
N ASN A 130 30.55 -3.25 -17.33
CA ASN A 130 30.59 -3.20 -18.79
C ASN A 130 31.44 -2.02 -19.29
N ALA A 131 31.34 -0.84 -18.66
CA ALA A 131 32.16 0.33 -19.02
C ALA A 131 33.66 0.11 -18.74
N LEU A 132 34.02 -0.57 -17.66
CA LEU A 132 35.40 -0.94 -17.37
C LEU A 132 35.93 -1.98 -18.37
N ARG A 133 35.09 -2.96 -18.74
CA ARG A 133 35.42 -3.95 -19.77
C ARG A 133 35.66 -3.27 -21.12
N THR A 134 34.75 -2.39 -21.55
CA THR A 134 34.92 -1.67 -22.82
C THR A 134 36.14 -0.76 -22.82
N ALA A 135 36.44 -0.07 -21.70
CA ALA A 135 37.64 0.76 -21.57
C ALA A 135 38.94 -0.05 -21.59
N ARG A 136 38.91 -1.32 -21.17
CA ARG A 136 40.05 -2.24 -21.23
C ARG A 136 40.21 -2.87 -22.61
N GLU A 137 39.10 -3.08 -23.31
CA GLU A 137 39.04 -3.61 -24.67
C GLU A 137 39.31 -2.55 -25.73
N THR A 138 39.16 -1.25 -25.41
CA THR A 138 39.67 -0.19 -26.29
C THR A 138 41.19 -0.19 -26.17
N PRO A 139 41.94 -0.60 -27.20
CA PRO A 139 43.37 -0.37 -27.18
C PRO A 139 43.58 1.13 -27.08
N ARG A 140 44.30 1.59 -26.04
CA ARG A 140 44.93 2.91 -26.07
C ARG A 140 45.83 2.91 -27.28
N THR A 141 45.36 3.44 -28.40
CA THR A 141 46.24 3.89 -29.46
C THR A 141 47.19 4.88 -28.78
N PRO A 142 48.51 4.64 -28.77
CA PRO A 142 49.41 5.67 -28.30
C PRO A 142 49.21 6.86 -29.23
N VAL A 143 48.55 7.90 -28.72
CA VAL A 143 48.68 9.22 -29.31
C VAL A 143 50.12 9.61 -29.00
N ILE A 144 51.03 9.21 -29.90
CA ILE A 144 52.34 9.82 -30.00
C ILE A 144 52.03 11.27 -30.38
N PRO A 145 52.26 12.27 -29.52
CA PRO A 145 52.27 13.63 -30.01
C PRO A 145 53.41 13.67 -31.03
N GLU A 146 53.09 13.87 -32.31
CA GLU A 146 54.09 14.19 -33.31
C GLU A 146 54.79 15.48 -32.86
N ALA A 147 55.91 15.31 -32.18
CA ALA A 147 56.87 16.37 -31.92
C ALA A 147 57.42 16.80 -33.27
N LYS A 148 56.73 17.76 -33.90
CA LYS A 148 57.31 18.55 -34.98
C LYS A 148 58.42 19.38 -34.36
N VAL A 149 59.64 18.86 -34.47
CA VAL A 149 60.88 19.58 -34.19
C VAL A 149 60.97 20.71 -35.22
N GLU A 150 60.42 21.87 -34.89
CA GLU A 150 60.86 23.12 -35.48
C GLU A 150 61.99 23.69 -34.61
N LYS A 151 63.18 23.53 -35.16
CA LYS A 151 64.43 24.12 -34.72
C LYS A 151 64.27 25.65 -34.81
N GLY A 152 64.08 26.31 -33.67
CA GLY A 152 63.91 27.75 -33.57
C GLY A 152 64.60 28.30 -32.33
N GLU A 153 65.84 28.73 -32.53
CA GLU A 153 66.57 29.78 -31.81
C GLU A 153 66.44 29.89 -30.28
N SER A 154 67.54 29.56 -29.61
CA SER A 154 67.89 29.95 -28.25
C SER A 154 67.93 31.47 -28.07
N VAL A 155 67.12 32.05 -27.19
CA VAL A 155 67.45 33.28 -26.46
C VAL A 155 66.89 33.20 -25.03
N PHE A 156 67.77 32.96 -24.06
CA PHE A 156 67.58 33.39 -22.67
C PHE A 156 68.12 34.83 -22.53
N PRO A 157 67.44 35.68 -21.75
CA PRO A 157 68.01 36.07 -20.45
C PRO A 157 66.93 35.94 -19.36
N ASP A 158 67.21 35.25 -18.26
CA ASP A 158 67.93 35.69 -17.05
C ASP A 158 67.18 36.75 -16.22
N SER A 159 66.95 36.34 -14.95
CA SER A 159 66.70 37.13 -13.74
C SER A 159 65.36 37.85 -13.55
N LEU A 160 64.49 37.30 -12.68
CA LEU A 160 64.28 37.77 -11.29
C LEU A 160 63.08 37.06 -10.63
N SER A 161 63.37 36.35 -9.53
CA SER A 161 62.43 36.03 -8.43
C SER A 161 62.63 37.08 -7.32
N PRO A 162 61.83 37.09 -6.24
CA PRO A 162 60.42 36.75 -6.06
C PRO A 162 59.67 37.92 -5.36
N ASP A 163 58.38 37.72 -5.02
CA ASP A 163 57.76 38.09 -3.73
C ASP A 163 56.35 38.70 -3.81
N HIS A 164 55.60 38.33 -2.77
CA HIS A 164 54.35 38.91 -2.27
C HIS A 164 53.08 38.64 -3.09
N ASP A 165 51.92 38.36 -2.50
CA ASP A 165 51.49 38.00 -1.16
C ASP A 165 49.97 37.79 -1.30
N THR A 166 49.35 37.22 -0.27
CA THR A 166 47.94 37.48 0.13
C THR A 166 46.79 37.02 -0.79
N LEU A 167 46.20 35.90 -0.36
CA LEU A 167 44.85 35.81 0.22
C LEU A 167 43.66 36.39 -0.60
N GLY A 168 42.77 35.49 -0.99
CA GLY A 168 41.41 35.82 -1.46
C GLY A 168 40.38 34.72 -1.19
N ARG A 169 40.18 34.36 0.09
CA ARG A 169 38.98 33.64 0.58
C ARG A 169 37.80 34.65 0.67
N PRO A 170 36.53 34.26 0.45
CA PRO A 170 35.47 35.14 -0.05
C PRO A 170 34.72 35.86 1.08
N PRO A 171 33.89 36.88 0.77
CA PRO A 171 32.90 37.35 1.72
C PRO A 171 31.58 36.57 1.57
N SER A 172 31.17 36.01 2.71
CA SER A 172 29.82 35.56 3.02
C SER A 172 28.86 36.73 3.30
N ARG A 173 27.56 36.39 3.28
CA ARG A 173 26.43 36.93 4.08
C ARG A 173 25.59 38.11 3.56
N GLY A 174 24.28 37.84 3.63
CA GLY A 174 23.19 38.78 3.93
C GLY A 174 22.05 38.64 2.92
N ALA A 175 20.78 38.47 3.27
CA ALA A 175 20.08 38.35 4.54
C ALA A 175 18.63 37.91 4.22
N ASP A 176 18.06 37.00 5.03
CA ASP A 176 16.62 36.92 5.31
C ASP A 176 16.23 38.10 6.25
N PRO A 177 14.95 38.44 6.49
CA PRO A 177 13.71 37.65 6.27
C PRO A 177 12.63 38.28 5.37
#